data_AF-A0A2K9BZ03-F1
#
_entry.id   AF-A0A2K9BZ03-F1
#
_cell.length_a   1.000
_cell.length_b   1.000
_cell.length_c   1.000
_cell.angle_alpha   90.00
_cell.angle_beta   90.00
_cell.angle_gamma   90.00
#
_symmetry.space_group_name_H-M   'P 1'
#
loop_
_entity.id
_entity.type
_entity.pdbx_description
1 polymer ?
#
loop_
_entity_poly.entity_id
_entity_poly.type
_entity_poly.pdbx_seq_one_letter_code
_entity_poly.pdbx_strand_id
1 'polypeptide(L)'
;MEFGLYLYLVLSFSAALELTLIPYLVTSLSWRFKTKFVILWFGKEIDTKSFPLLLKSDKLKLLCWYYITAILNTTLYIVFCFLIPIGYQEFWIYILLITIIYLLSVLSIVYLQCKFKNKIKHKTFFSKKEAVKYYVMMLNDYENINFYDNFVLYENKKVSVHNGPIQFNQKRFQKKLQKNVNNKNALDKEFKIFLNYLRIYGAIINRIDYYQNLDILHNNKKDSIEVLPSILINNFVYMRKIFYNDNKLI
;
A
#
# COMPACT_ATOMS: atom_id res chain seq x y z
N MET A 1 -44.68 15.34 -2.63
CA MET A 1 -44.29 14.09 -1.93
C MET A 1 -43.41 13.21 -2.81
N GLU A 2 -43.66 13.15 -4.12
CA GLU A 2 -42.85 12.43 -5.12
C GLU A 2 -41.36 12.84 -5.17
N PHE A 3 -41.03 14.14 -5.05
CA PHE A 3 -39.65 14.63 -5.16
C PHE A 3 -38.69 14.07 -4.10
N GLY A 4 -39.13 13.92 -2.84
CA GLY A 4 -38.30 13.33 -1.77
C GLY A 4 -38.01 11.85 -2.01
N LEU A 5 -38.84 11.19 -2.81
CA LEU A 5 -38.81 9.76 -3.04
C LEU A 5 -37.96 9.40 -4.28
N TYR A 6 -38.03 10.21 -5.34
CA TYR A 6 -37.03 10.18 -6.42
C TYR A 6 -35.62 10.49 -5.89
N LEU A 7 -35.50 11.49 -5.01
CA LEU A 7 -34.24 11.81 -4.35
C LEU A 7 -33.71 10.60 -3.55
N TYR A 8 -34.59 9.90 -2.85
CA TYR A 8 -34.22 8.69 -2.09
C TYR A 8 -33.72 7.55 -2.99
N LEU A 9 -34.42 7.27 -4.11
CA LEU A 9 -33.98 6.28 -5.08
C LEU A 9 -32.62 6.66 -5.70
N VAL A 10 -32.44 7.92 -6.08
CA VAL A 10 -31.16 8.42 -6.60
C VAL A 10 -30.04 8.26 -5.57
N LEU A 11 -30.29 8.59 -4.29
CA LEU A 11 -29.31 8.45 -3.21
C LEU A 11 -28.97 6.98 -2.92
N SER A 12 -29.96 6.08 -2.93
CA SER A 12 -29.73 4.65 -2.73
C SER A 12 -28.93 4.04 -3.89
N PHE A 13 -29.22 4.47 -5.13
CA PHE A 13 -28.50 4.05 -6.32
C PHE A 13 -27.06 4.58 -6.36
N SER A 14 -26.86 5.87 -6.03
CA SER A 14 -25.53 6.48 -5.97
C SER A 14 -24.68 5.84 -4.87
N ALA A 15 -25.24 5.62 -3.68
CA ALA A 15 -24.53 4.96 -2.58
C ALA A 15 -24.11 3.53 -2.94
N ALA A 16 -25.00 2.75 -3.57
CA ALA A 16 -24.69 1.38 -3.99
C ALA A 16 -23.61 1.34 -5.08
N LEU A 17 -23.65 2.25 -6.06
CA LEU A 17 -22.64 2.35 -7.12
C LEU A 17 -21.27 2.76 -6.58
N GLU A 18 -21.22 3.81 -5.75
CA GLU A 18 -19.97 4.29 -5.16
C GLU A 18 -19.29 3.21 -4.31
N LEU A 19 -20.08 2.53 -3.46
CA LEU A 19 -19.59 1.43 -2.63
C LEU A 19 -19.05 0.29 -3.47
N THR A 20 -19.67 -0.02 -4.60
CA THR A 20 -19.21 -1.09 -5.49
C THR A 20 -17.82 -0.83 -6.07
N LEU A 21 -17.47 0.44 -6.33
CA LEU A 21 -16.18 0.82 -6.94
C LEU A 21 -15.05 0.98 -5.91
N ILE A 22 -15.36 1.39 -4.69
CA ILE A 22 -14.39 1.55 -3.59
C ILE A 22 -13.44 0.35 -3.41
N PRO A 23 -13.90 -0.92 -3.28
CA PRO A 23 -13.00 -2.05 -3.06
C PRO A 23 -12.06 -2.26 -4.24
N TYR A 24 -12.50 -2.01 -5.46
CA TYR A 24 -11.63 -2.09 -6.64
C TYR A 24 -10.55 -1.01 -6.61
N LEU A 25 -10.93 0.24 -6.33
CA LEU A 25 -9.99 1.37 -6.23
C LEU A 25 -8.96 1.12 -5.13
N VAL A 26 -9.40 0.81 -3.91
CA VAL A 26 -8.52 0.58 -2.75
C VAL A 26 -7.60 -0.61 -3.00
N THR A 27 -8.11 -1.70 -3.56
CA THR A 27 -7.31 -2.89 -3.85
C THR A 27 -6.31 -2.63 -4.98
N SER A 28 -6.71 -1.90 -6.02
CA SER A 28 -5.83 -1.51 -7.14
C SER A 28 -4.71 -0.58 -6.69
N LEU A 29 -5.02 0.42 -5.87
CA LEU A 29 -4.04 1.31 -5.23
C LEU A 29 -3.08 0.52 -4.32
N SER A 30 -3.62 -0.33 -3.46
CA SER A 30 -2.82 -1.20 -2.58
C SER A 30 -1.90 -2.11 -3.38
N TRP A 31 -2.38 -2.65 -4.51
CA TRP A 31 -1.59 -3.46 -5.42
C TRP A 31 -0.43 -2.65 -6.04
N ARG A 32 -0.71 -1.46 -6.57
CA ARG A 32 0.32 -0.57 -7.15
C ARG A 32 1.38 -0.21 -6.12
N PHE A 33 0.98 0.14 -4.90
CA PHE A 33 1.87 0.49 -3.81
C PHE A 33 2.76 -0.69 -3.37
N LYS A 34 2.18 -1.90 -3.29
CA LYS A 34 2.92 -3.10 -2.87
C LYS A 34 3.87 -3.65 -3.94
N THR A 35 3.61 -3.38 -5.22
CA THR A 35 4.31 -4.02 -6.34
C THR A 35 4.88 -3.01 -7.32
N LYS A 36 4.01 -2.36 -8.11
CA LYS A 36 4.39 -1.50 -9.25
C LYS A 36 5.42 -0.43 -8.87
N PHE A 37 5.19 0.30 -7.78
CA PHE A 37 6.09 1.40 -7.39
C PHE A 37 7.43 0.90 -6.85
N VAL A 38 7.45 -0.25 -6.18
CA VAL A 38 8.70 -0.85 -5.72
C VAL A 38 9.52 -1.35 -6.91
N ILE A 39 8.89 -2.06 -7.84
CA ILE A 39 9.58 -2.56 -9.05
C ILE A 39 10.10 -1.41 -9.91
N LEU A 40 9.30 -0.35 -10.08
CA LEU A 40 9.67 0.79 -10.91
C LEU A 40 10.93 1.49 -10.39
N TRP A 41 11.00 1.74 -9.08
CA TRP A 41 12.08 2.55 -8.50
C TRP A 41 13.24 1.73 -7.95
N PHE A 42 12.98 0.56 -7.37
CA PHE A 42 14.03 -0.27 -6.76
C PHE A 42 14.44 -1.45 -7.63
N GLY A 43 13.77 -1.71 -8.75
CA GLY A 43 13.99 -2.93 -9.53
C GLY A 43 15.38 -3.12 -10.13
N LYS A 44 16.20 -2.06 -10.20
CA LYS A 44 17.63 -2.14 -10.54
C LYS A 44 18.50 -2.65 -9.37
N GLU A 45 18.08 -2.37 -8.13
CA GLU A 45 18.81 -2.67 -6.88
C GLU A 45 18.40 -4.00 -6.24
N ILE A 46 17.25 -4.56 -6.63
CA ILE A 46 16.74 -5.83 -6.11
C ILE A 46 16.39 -6.79 -7.25
N ASP A 47 16.65 -8.09 -7.05
CA ASP A 47 16.18 -9.11 -7.99
C ASP A 47 14.64 -9.21 -7.94
N THR A 48 13.98 -8.48 -8.83
CA THR A 48 12.50 -8.41 -8.91
C THR A 48 11.81 -9.75 -9.13
N LYS A 49 12.52 -10.79 -9.60
CA LYS A 49 11.93 -12.13 -9.80
C LYS A 49 11.85 -12.91 -8.49
N SER A 50 12.87 -12.82 -7.64
CA SER A 50 12.97 -13.57 -6.39
C SER A 50 12.62 -12.73 -5.15
N PHE A 51 12.61 -11.40 -5.26
CA PHE A 51 12.33 -10.51 -4.14
C PHE A 51 10.92 -10.76 -3.56
N PRO A 52 10.78 -10.97 -2.25
CA PRO A 52 9.50 -11.24 -1.59
C PRO A 52 8.60 -9.99 -1.48
N LEU A 53 8.17 -9.43 -2.63
CA LEU A 53 7.31 -8.25 -2.71
C LEU A 53 5.94 -8.47 -2.05
N LEU A 54 5.42 -9.69 -2.15
CA LEU A 54 4.09 -10.08 -1.67
C LEU A 54 4.20 -11.25 -0.70
N LEU A 55 3.75 -11.03 0.53
CA LEU A 55 3.67 -12.09 1.54
C LEU A 55 2.33 -12.82 1.45
N LYS A 56 2.27 -14.11 1.80
CA LYS A 56 0.97 -14.84 1.91
C LYS A 56 -0.06 -14.10 2.75
N SER A 57 0.38 -13.42 3.82
CA SER A 57 -0.49 -12.58 4.67
C SER A 57 -1.08 -11.34 3.96
N ASP A 58 -0.48 -10.87 2.86
CA ASP A 58 -1.00 -9.76 2.06
C ASP A 58 -2.17 -10.20 1.17
N LYS A 59 -2.26 -11.48 0.80
CA LYS A 59 -3.33 -12.01 -0.07
C LYS A 59 -4.72 -11.78 0.54
N LEU A 60 -4.89 -12.13 1.81
CA LEU A 60 -6.15 -11.92 2.53
C LEU A 60 -6.45 -10.44 2.70
N LYS A 61 -5.44 -9.62 3.02
CA LYS A 61 -5.61 -8.16 3.18
C LYS A 61 -6.07 -7.48 1.90
N LEU A 62 -5.58 -7.92 0.74
CA LEU A 62 -6.02 -7.42 -0.57
C LEU A 62 -7.47 -7.79 -0.88
N LEU A 63 -7.94 -8.95 -0.42
CA LEU A 63 -9.32 -9.40 -0.66
C LEU A 63 -10.32 -8.91 0.38
N CYS A 64 -9.85 -8.54 1.57
CA CYS A 64 -10.67 -8.14 2.72
C CYS A 64 -11.62 -6.97 2.40
N TRP A 65 -11.18 -6.00 1.60
CA TRP A 65 -12.00 -4.85 1.21
C TRP A 65 -13.29 -5.24 0.47
N TYR A 66 -13.27 -6.30 -0.33
CA TYR A 66 -14.48 -6.80 -1.00
C TYR A 66 -15.51 -7.32 0.02
N TYR A 67 -15.06 -8.01 1.07
CA TYR A 67 -15.93 -8.51 2.12
C TYR A 67 -16.49 -7.37 2.99
N ILE A 68 -15.64 -6.41 3.38
CA ILE A 68 -16.07 -5.22 4.13
C ILE A 68 -17.14 -4.46 3.34
N THR A 69 -16.90 -4.23 2.06
CA THR A 69 -17.84 -3.50 1.20
C THR A 69 -19.15 -4.27 1.03
N ALA A 70 -19.10 -5.60 0.87
CA ALA A 70 -20.31 -6.41 0.80
C ALA A 70 -21.15 -6.29 2.08
N ILE A 71 -20.52 -6.35 3.27
CA ILE A 71 -21.20 -6.19 4.55
C ILE A 71 -21.83 -4.80 4.67
N LEU A 72 -21.09 -3.74 4.32
CA LEU A 72 -21.61 -2.37 4.33
C LEU A 72 -22.79 -2.20 3.38
N ASN A 73 -22.70 -2.78 2.18
CA ASN A 73 -23.77 -2.74 1.19
C ASN A 73 -25.04 -3.46 1.67
N THR A 74 -24.89 -4.64 2.29
CA THR A 74 -26.02 -5.36 2.92
C THR A 74 -26.62 -4.56 4.08
N THR A 75 -25.79 -3.92 4.90
CA THR A 75 -26.25 -3.08 6.01
C THR A 75 -27.07 -1.90 5.51
N LEU A 76 -26.60 -1.21 4.47
CA LEU A 76 -27.33 -0.11 3.84
C LEU A 76 -28.64 -0.57 3.21
N TYR A 77 -28.65 -1.70 2.51
CA TYR A 77 -29.87 -2.29 1.98
C TYR A 77 -30.92 -2.50 3.09
N ILE A 78 -30.53 -3.10 4.22
CA ILE A 78 -31.44 -3.31 5.37
C ILE A 78 -31.99 -1.97 5.87
N VAL A 79 -31.12 -0.98 6.10
CA VAL A 79 -31.53 0.36 6.54
C VAL A 79 -32.53 0.98 5.54
N PHE A 80 -32.24 0.88 4.24
CA PHE A 80 -33.12 1.43 3.21
C PHE A 80 -34.48 0.70 3.12
N CYS A 81 -34.54 -0.59 3.42
CA CYS A 81 -35.83 -1.29 3.51
C CYS A 81 -36.71 -0.78 4.66
N PHE A 82 -36.12 -0.39 5.79
CA PHE A 82 -36.87 0.12 6.96
C PHE A 82 -37.35 1.56 6.82
N LEU A 83 -36.79 2.35 5.90
CA LEU A 83 -37.18 3.74 5.71
C LEU A 83 -38.43 3.92 4.84
N ILE A 84 -38.93 2.86 4.19
CA ILE A 84 -40.15 2.90 3.38
C ILE A 84 -41.35 2.48 4.25
N PRO A 85 -42.34 3.37 4.47
CA PRO A 85 -43.51 3.05 5.28
C PRO A 85 -44.44 2.05 4.58
N ILE A 86 -44.92 1.05 5.35
CA ILE A 86 -45.74 -0.09 4.87
C ILE A 86 -47.08 0.34 4.24
N GLY A 87 -47.56 1.55 4.53
CA GLY A 87 -48.82 2.10 3.98
C GLY A 87 -48.68 2.88 2.66
N TYR A 88 -47.48 2.96 2.08
CA TYR A 88 -47.27 3.70 0.83
C TYR A 88 -47.84 2.91 -0.37
N GLN A 89 -48.63 3.56 -1.23
CA GLN A 89 -49.31 2.90 -2.36
C GLN A 89 -48.38 2.10 -3.28
N GLU A 90 -47.13 2.54 -3.41
CA GLU A 90 -46.12 1.93 -4.27
C GLU A 90 -45.04 1.16 -3.48
N PHE A 91 -45.28 0.85 -2.20
CA PHE A 91 -44.34 0.16 -1.30
C PHE A 91 -43.63 -1.02 -1.97
N TRP A 92 -44.39 -1.91 -2.62
CA TRP A 92 -43.87 -3.09 -3.29
C TRP A 92 -42.92 -2.77 -4.45
N ILE A 93 -43.23 -1.75 -5.23
CA ILE A 93 -42.40 -1.31 -6.37
C ILE A 93 -41.05 -0.82 -5.84
N TYR A 94 -41.05 -0.05 -4.74
CA TYR A 94 -39.82 0.47 -4.15
C TYR A 94 -38.94 -0.61 -3.53
N ILE A 95 -39.54 -1.54 -2.78
CA ILE A 95 -38.81 -2.68 -2.22
C ILE A 95 -38.18 -3.51 -3.35
N LEU A 96 -38.92 -3.74 -4.44
CA LEU A 96 -38.42 -4.46 -5.61
C LEU A 96 -37.23 -3.73 -6.27
N LEU A 97 -37.34 -2.41 -6.49
CA LEU A 97 -36.26 -1.62 -7.08
C LEU A 97 -35.00 -1.61 -6.21
N ILE A 98 -35.12 -1.38 -4.90
CA ILE A 98 -33.97 -1.38 -3.98
C ILE A 98 -33.33 -2.76 -3.90
N THR A 99 -34.14 -3.82 -3.95
CA THR A 99 -33.64 -5.20 -4.00
C THR A 99 -32.85 -5.45 -5.29
N ILE A 100 -33.34 -5.01 -6.45
CA ILE A 100 -32.61 -5.12 -7.72
C ILE A 100 -31.28 -4.37 -7.66
N ILE A 101 -31.27 -3.14 -7.14
CA ILE A 101 -30.05 -2.33 -6.99
C ILE A 101 -29.03 -3.05 -6.10
N TYR A 102 -29.47 -3.57 -4.96
CA TYR A 102 -28.63 -4.34 -4.05
C TYR A 102 -28.04 -5.58 -4.74
N LEU A 103 -28.87 -6.37 -5.43
CA LEU A 103 -28.42 -7.57 -6.15
C LEU A 103 -27.37 -7.22 -7.22
N LEU A 104 -27.61 -6.18 -8.02
CA LEU A 104 -26.66 -5.70 -9.03
C LEU A 104 -25.33 -5.25 -8.41
N SER A 105 -25.39 -4.56 -7.27
CA SER A 105 -24.20 -4.14 -6.54
C SER A 105 -23.41 -5.33 -5.99
N VAL A 106 -24.07 -6.32 -5.38
CA VAL A 106 -23.41 -7.54 -4.89
C VAL A 106 -22.78 -8.32 -6.03
N LEU A 107 -23.50 -8.50 -7.15
CA LEU A 107 -22.97 -9.15 -8.35
C LEU A 107 -21.72 -8.43 -8.87
N SER A 108 -21.75 -7.09 -8.89
CA SER A 108 -20.62 -6.28 -9.31
C SER A 108 -19.41 -6.41 -8.37
N ILE A 109 -19.62 -6.44 -7.04
CA ILE A 109 -18.56 -6.68 -6.06
C ILE A 109 -17.92 -8.06 -6.30
N VAL A 110 -18.73 -9.11 -6.49
CA VAL A 110 -18.24 -10.47 -6.76
C VAL A 110 -17.47 -10.52 -8.09
N TYR A 111 -17.99 -9.91 -9.14
CA TYR A 111 -17.32 -9.81 -10.44
C TYR A 111 -15.95 -9.13 -10.31
N LEU A 112 -15.88 -7.98 -9.64
CA LEU A 112 -14.63 -7.25 -9.42
C LEU A 112 -13.64 -8.05 -8.56
N GLN A 113 -14.14 -8.79 -7.56
CA GLN A 113 -13.31 -9.69 -6.75
C GLN A 113 -12.71 -10.81 -7.60
N CYS A 114 -13.52 -11.46 -8.45
CA CYS A 114 -13.08 -12.51 -9.37
C CYS A 114 -12.05 -11.98 -10.37
N LYS A 115 -12.30 -10.81 -10.97
CA LYS A 115 -11.35 -10.13 -11.86
C LYS A 115 -10.01 -9.87 -11.17
N PHE A 116 -10.03 -9.38 -9.93
CA PHE A 116 -8.81 -9.15 -9.17
C PHE A 116 -8.10 -10.46 -8.76
N LYS A 117 -8.85 -11.49 -8.34
CA LYS A 117 -8.30 -12.83 -8.04
C LYS A 117 -7.57 -13.41 -9.25
N ASN A 118 -8.14 -13.30 -10.45
CA ASN A 118 -7.50 -13.74 -11.69
C ASN A 118 -6.21 -12.96 -11.97
N LYS A 119 -6.21 -11.64 -11.77
CA LYS A 119 -5.00 -10.80 -11.92
C LYS A 119 -3.85 -11.24 -11.01
N ILE A 120 -4.14 -11.64 -9.77
CA ILE A 120 -3.09 -12.03 -8.80
C ILE A 120 -2.77 -13.53 -8.83
N LYS A 121 -3.53 -14.36 -9.56
CA LYS A 121 -3.36 -15.83 -9.60
C LYS A 121 -1.95 -16.24 -10.03
N HIS A 122 -1.36 -15.50 -10.96
CA HIS A 122 -0.02 -15.78 -11.51
C HIS A 122 1.11 -15.10 -10.73
N LYS A 123 0.82 -14.51 -9.57
CA LYS A 123 1.82 -13.81 -8.76
C LYS A 123 2.22 -14.66 -7.56
N THR A 124 3.53 -14.74 -7.33
CA THR A 124 4.10 -15.51 -6.23
C THR A 124 3.85 -14.80 -4.90
N PHE A 125 3.24 -15.52 -3.96
CA PHE A 125 3.06 -15.06 -2.58
C PHE A 125 3.99 -15.84 -1.67
N PHE A 126 5.00 -15.16 -1.14
CA PHE A 126 6.08 -15.78 -0.38
C PHE A 126 5.64 -16.10 1.04
N SER A 127 6.11 -17.23 1.54
CA SER A 127 5.98 -17.56 2.96
C SER A 127 6.90 -16.70 3.82
N LYS A 128 6.60 -16.62 5.12
CA LYS A 128 7.47 -15.93 6.09
C LYS A 128 8.90 -16.48 6.06
N LYS A 129 9.06 -17.81 5.93
CA LYS A 129 10.37 -18.46 5.92
C LYS A 129 11.18 -18.10 4.66
N GLU A 130 10.54 -18.15 3.49
CA GLU A 130 11.17 -17.75 2.22
C GLU A 130 11.62 -16.28 2.27
N ALA A 131 10.76 -15.40 2.79
CA ALA A 131 11.05 -13.98 2.87
C ALA A 131 12.24 -13.67 3.78
N VAL A 132 12.32 -14.32 4.95
CA VAL A 132 13.46 -14.17 5.86
C VAL A 132 14.75 -14.73 5.23
N LYS A 133 14.68 -15.88 4.55
CA LYS A 133 15.85 -16.47 3.89
C LYS A 133 16.41 -15.52 2.83
N TYR A 134 15.56 -14.97 1.97
CA TYR A 134 15.95 -13.98 0.98
C TYR A 134 16.58 -12.75 1.64
N TYR A 135 15.95 -12.23 2.68
CA TYR A 135 16.40 -11.02 3.37
C TYR A 135 17.80 -11.19 3.98
N VAL A 136 18.09 -12.34 4.60
CA VAL A 136 19.42 -12.64 5.13
C VAL A 136 20.46 -12.71 4.03
N MET A 137 20.16 -13.36 2.90
CA MET A 137 21.07 -13.41 1.75
C MET A 137 21.37 -12.00 1.23
N MET A 138 20.32 -11.19 1.03
CA MET A 138 20.46 -9.81 0.60
C MET A 138 21.31 -8.99 1.59
N LEU A 139 21.13 -9.14 2.91
CA LEU A 139 21.96 -8.40 3.88
C LEU A 139 23.46 -8.71 3.77
N ASN A 140 23.84 -9.93 3.36
CA ASN A 140 25.25 -10.28 3.12
C ASN A 140 25.83 -9.50 1.93
N ASP A 141 25.03 -9.27 0.88
CA ASP A 141 25.46 -8.47 -0.27
C ASP A 141 25.78 -7.01 0.11
N TYR A 142 25.19 -6.51 1.21
CA TYR A 142 25.40 -5.16 1.74
C TYR A 142 26.31 -5.14 3.00
N GLU A 143 27.10 -6.19 3.23
CA GLU A 143 27.98 -6.30 4.42
C GLU A 143 29.02 -5.17 4.51
N ASN A 144 29.43 -4.58 3.38
CA ASN A 144 30.43 -3.52 3.33
C ASN A 144 29.88 -2.09 3.58
N ILE A 145 28.56 -1.93 3.72
CA ILE A 145 27.96 -0.61 3.98
C ILE A 145 28.28 -0.14 5.40
N ASN A 146 29.20 0.82 5.53
CA ASN A 146 29.77 1.27 6.81
C ASN A 146 29.51 2.74 7.13
N PHE A 147 28.80 3.48 6.26
CA PHE A 147 28.47 4.88 6.49
C PHE A 147 27.02 5.18 6.07
N TYR A 148 26.43 6.18 6.72
CA TYR A 148 25.16 6.77 6.31
C TYR A 148 25.42 7.80 5.21
N ASP A 149 24.73 7.68 4.08
CA ASP A 149 24.82 8.63 3.00
C ASP A 149 23.80 9.76 3.22
N ASN A 150 24.30 10.94 3.62
CA ASN A 150 23.48 12.13 3.77
C ASN A 150 23.15 12.70 2.39
N PHE A 151 21.86 12.82 2.10
CA PHE A 151 21.39 13.37 0.83
C PHE A 151 20.35 14.46 1.02
N VAL A 152 20.30 15.39 0.06
CA VAL A 152 19.29 16.44 -0.05
C VAL A 152 18.81 16.53 -1.49
N LEU A 153 17.50 16.52 -1.68
CA LEU A 153 16.88 16.72 -2.98
C LEU A 153 16.80 18.21 -3.32
N TYR A 154 17.20 18.58 -4.52
CA TYR A 154 17.10 19.93 -5.05
C TYR A 154 16.20 19.97 -6.28
N GLU A 155 15.31 20.96 -6.33
CA GLU A 155 14.48 21.30 -7.47
C GLU A 155 14.87 22.70 -7.93
N ASN A 156 15.35 22.86 -9.17
CA ASN A 156 15.71 24.17 -9.72
C ASN A 156 16.62 25.00 -8.79
N LYS A 157 17.67 24.38 -8.24
CA LYS A 157 18.65 24.98 -7.28
C LYS A 157 18.06 25.36 -5.91
N LYS A 158 16.83 24.99 -5.60
CA LYS A 158 16.22 25.16 -4.26
C LYS A 158 16.04 23.81 -3.59
N VAL A 159 16.07 23.79 -2.27
CA VAL A 159 15.77 22.57 -1.50
C VAL A 159 14.33 22.13 -1.83
N SER A 160 14.18 20.90 -2.28
CA SER A 160 12.87 20.37 -2.68
C SER A 160 11.96 20.17 -1.48
N VAL A 161 10.66 20.41 -1.68
CA VAL A 161 9.60 20.13 -0.69
C VAL A 161 9.52 18.65 -0.31
N HIS A 162 10.04 17.76 -1.16
CA HIS A 162 10.03 16.31 -0.95
C HIS A 162 10.99 15.83 0.14
N ASN A 163 11.95 16.67 0.56
CA ASN A 163 12.89 16.32 1.65
C ASN A 163 12.17 16.08 2.98
N GLY A 164 11.17 16.91 3.32
CA GLY A 164 10.45 16.81 4.58
C GLY A 164 9.78 15.44 4.78
N PRO A 165 8.92 14.99 3.83
CA PRO A 165 8.33 13.66 3.87
C PRO A 165 9.37 12.52 3.94
N ILE A 166 10.48 12.63 3.23
CA ILE A 166 11.56 11.63 3.26
C ILE A 166 12.19 11.56 4.66
N GLN A 167 12.66 12.67 5.20
CA GLN A 167 13.30 12.73 6.51
C GLN A 167 12.36 12.27 7.63
N PHE A 168 11.08 12.64 7.56
CA PHE A 168 10.06 12.17 8.51
C PHE A 168 9.96 10.64 8.49
N ASN A 169 9.89 10.02 7.30
CA ASN A 169 9.82 8.58 7.19
C ASN A 169 11.12 7.90 7.63
N GLN A 170 12.30 8.48 7.34
CA GLN A 170 13.59 7.97 7.83
C GLN A 170 13.60 7.85 9.35
N LYS A 171 13.27 8.94 10.06
CA LYS A 171 13.16 8.95 11.53
C LYS A 171 12.15 7.93 12.05
N ARG A 172 11.01 7.78 11.37
CA ARG A 172 9.99 6.79 11.74
C ARG A 172 10.50 5.36 11.59
N PHE A 173 11.27 5.06 10.55
CA PHE A 173 11.83 3.73 10.31
C PHE A 173 12.99 3.41 11.26
N GLN A 174 13.85 4.38 11.58
CA GLN A 174 14.87 4.25 12.64
C GLN A 174 14.24 3.82 13.97
N LYS A 175 13.20 4.53 14.43
CA LYS A 175 12.47 4.17 15.66
C LYS A 175 11.87 2.77 15.61
N LYS A 176 11.39 2.32 14.44
CA LYS A 176 10.85 0.96 14.28
C LYS A 176 11.94 -0.10 14.35
N LEU A 177 13.10 0.14 13.75
CA LEU A 177 14.26 -0.75 13.80
C LEU A 177 14.79 -0.87 15.22
N GLN A 178 14.97 0.25 15.92
CA GLN A 178 15.42 0.27 17.31
C GLN A 178 14.49 -0.53 18.23
N LYS A 179 13.17 -0.35 18.11
CA LYS A 179 12.17 -1.15 18.86
C LYS A 179 12.18 -2.64 18.48
N ASN A 180 12.78 -2.98 17.34
CA ASN A 180 12.76 -4.35 16.86
C ASN A 180 13.87 -5.23 17.44
N VAL A 181 14.96 -4.64 17.94
CA VAL A 181 16.16 -5.38 18.37
C VAL A 181 15.83 -6.45 19.42
N ASN A 182 14.98 -6.13 20.39
CA ASN A 182 14.64 -7.04 21.50
C ASN A 182 13.51 -8.02 21.18
N ASN A 183 13.09 -8.18 19.91
CA ASN A 183 12.00 -9.07 19.55
C ASN A 183 12.46 -10.51 19.29
N LYS A 184 11.75 -11.49 19.86
CA LYS A 184 11.91 -12.93 19.57
C LYS A 184 11.80 -13.32 18.08
N ASN A 185 11.19 -12.46 17.25
CA ASN A 185 11.05 -12.62 15.80
C ASN A 185 11.71 -11.46 15.04
N ALA A 186 12.87 -10.98 15.50
CA ALA A 186 13.54 -9.79 14.98
C ALA A 186 13.63 -9.79 13.45
N LEU A 187 14.17 -10.83 12.81
CA LEU A 187 14.38 -10.86 11.35
C LEU A 187 13.09 -10.80 10.51
N ASP A 188 12.01 -11.48 10.91
CA ASP A 188 10.73 -11.40 10.19
C ASP A 188 10.09 -10.02 10.31
N LYS A 189 10.13 -9.44 11.52
CA LYS A 189 9.64 -8.08 11.74
C LYS A 189 10.51 -7.06 10.99
N GLU A 190 11.82 -7.26 10.97
CA GLU A 190 12.78 -6.41 10.26
C GLU A 190 12.54 -6.45 8.75
N PHE A 191 12.37 -7.63 8.16
CA PHE A 191 12.00 -7.75 6.76
C PHE A 191 10.68 -7.04 6.45
N LYS A 192 9.67 -7.14 7.32
CA LYS A 192 8.41 -6.39 7.14
C LYS A 192 8.62 -4.87 7.25
N ILE A 193 9.53 -4.41 8.10
CA ILE A 193 9.92 -3.00 8.21
C ILE A 193 10.59 -2.57 6.90
N PHE A 194 11.55 -3.35 6.40
CA PHE A 194 12.26 -3.10 5.13
C PHE A 194 11.31 -3.09 3.93
N LEU A 195 10.42 -4.08 3.83
CA LEU A 195 9.43 -4.15 2.77
C LEU A 195 8.49 -2.92 2.78
N ASN A 196 8.07 -2.47 3.96
CA ASN A 196 7.29 -1.23 4.08
C ASN A 196 8.13 0.03 3.79
N TYR A 197 9.42 0.02 4.11
CA TYR A 197 10.36 1.08 3.76
C TYR A 197 10.39 1.28 2.24
N LEU A 198 10.66 0.22 1.47
CA LEU A 198 10.66 0.27 0.01
C LEU A 198 9.32 0.72 -0.56
N ARG A 199 8.19 0.22 -0.03
CA ARG A 199 6.86 0.59 -0.53
C ARG A 199 6.54 2.07 -0.29
N ILE A 200 6.88 2.62 0.89
CA ILE A 200 6.67 4.03 1.20
C ILE A 200 7.54 4.91 0.30
N TYR A 201 8.85 4.63 0.21
CA TYR A 201 9.72 5.45 -0.63
C TYR A 201 9.38 5.31 -2.11
N GLY A 202 9.06 4.11 -2.60
CA GLY A 202 8.64 3.91 -3.99
C GLY A 202 7.40 4.74 -4.32
N ALA A 203 6.47 4.91 -3.38
CA ALA A 203 5.30 5.77 -3.57
C ALA A 203 5.63 7.27 -3.46
N ILE A 204 6.55 7.67 -2.59
CA ILE A 204 7.03 9.06 -2.51
C ILE A 204 7.70 9.43 -3.83
N ILE A 205 8.64 8.61 -4.30
CA ILE A 205 9.37 8.87 -5.55
C ILE A 205 8.43 8.83 -6.75
N ASN A 206 7.43 7.92 -6.78
CA ASN A 206 6.43 7.92 -7.85
C ASN A 206 5.54 9.18 -7.86
N ARG A 207 5.45 9.94 -6.77
CA ARG A 207 4.67 11.19 -6.70
C ARG A 207 5.48 12.42 -7.08
N ILE A 208 6.80 12.30 -7.11
CA ILE A 208 7.66 13.31 -7.72
C ILE A 208 7.30 13.33 -9.20
N ASP A 209 6.84 14.47 -9.70
CA ASP A 209 6.42 14.59 -11.10
C ASP A 209 7.61 14.28 -12.01
N TYR A 210 7.38 13.48 -13.05
CA TYR A 210 8.43 13.07 -13.99
C TYR A 210 9.10 14.28 -14.72
N TYR A 211 8.42 15.44 -14.71
CA TYR A 211 8.90 16.70 -15.27
C TYR A 211 9.74 17.54 -14.29
N GLN A 212 9.77 17.18 -13.00
CA GLN A 212 10.63 17.85 -12.03
C GLN A 212 12.07 17.35 -12.24
N ASN A 213 12.92 18.20 -12.80
CA ASN A 213 14.37 17.99 -12.79
C ASN A 213 14.85 18.07 -11.34
N LEU A 214 14.81 16.92 -10.66
CA LEU A 214 15.32 16.75 -9.32
C LEU A 214 16.73 16.22 -9.37
N ASP A 215 17.60 16.96 -8.70
CA ASP A 215 18.97 16.57 -8.46
C ASP A 215 19.12 16.12 -7.01
N ILE A 216 19.95 15.11 -6.79
CA ILE A 216 20.35 14.67 -5.45
C ILE A 216 21.73 15.22 -5.17
N LEU A 217 21.88 15.98 -4.10
CA LEU A 217 23.19 16.27 -3.55
C LEU A 217 23.52 15.24 -2.47
N HIS A 218 24.53 14.40 -2.69
CA HIS A 218 25.02 13.44 -1.71
C HIS A 218 26.55 13.33 -1.81
N ASN A 219 27.25 13.24 -0.68
CA ASN A 219 28.73 13.24 -0.63
C ASN A 219 29.40 14.37 -1.46
N ASN A 220 28.84 15.58 -1.44
CA ASN A 220 29.26 16.74 -2.25
C ASN A 220 29.21 16.54 -3.78
N LYS A 221 28.54 15.47 -4.24
CA LYS A 221 28.28 15.20 -5.65
C LYS A 221 26.82 15.41 -5.97
N LYS A 222 26.59 15.87 -7.19
CA LYS A 222 25.26 16.14 -7.73
C LYS A 222 24.93 15.03 -8.71
N ASP A 223 23.93 14.22 -8.36
CA ASP A 223 23.51 13.04 -9.11
C ASP A 223 22.02 13.12 -9.47
N SER A 224 21.59 12.26 -10.39
CA SER A 224 20.20 12.19 -10.81
C SER A 224 19.33 11.47 -9.76
N ILE A 225 18.01 11.68 -9.84
CA ILE A 225 17.04 11.00 -8.98
C ILE A 225 17.13 9.46 -9.03
N GLU A 226 17.70 8.90 -10.10
CA GLU A 226 17.87 7.46 -10.28
C GLU A 226 18.81 6.81 -9.26
N VAL A 227 19.66 7.59 -8.59
CA VAL A 227 20.59 7.10 -7.54
C VAL A 227 19.88 7.01 -6.17
N LEU A 228 18.75 7.68 -5.99
CA LEU A 228 18.01 7.67 -4.72
C LEU A 228 17.69 6.26 -4.18
N PRO A 229 17.24 5.30 -5.00
CA PRO A 229 16.91 3.95 -4.53
C PRO A 229 18.09 3.24 -3.85
N SER A 230 19.30 3.33 -4.41
CA SER A 230 20.49 2.70 -3.86
C SER A 230 20.90 3.37 -2.54
N ILE A 231 20.92 4.71 -2.50
CA ILE A 231 21.15 5.50 -1.28
C ILE A 231 20.17 5.09 -0.17
N LEU A 232 18.88 4.96 -0.50
CA LEU A 232 17.85 4.58 0.46
C LEU A 232 18.05 3.16 1.00
N ILE A 233 18.44 2.19 0.17
CA ILE A 233 18.73 0.82 0.62
C ILE A 233 19.96 0.80 1.52
N ASN A 234 21.05 1.43 1.09
CA ASN A 234 22.29 1.53 1.87
C ASN A 234 22.04 2.15 3.25
N ASN A 235 21.30 3.26 3.28
CA ASN A 235 20.92 3.91 4.52
C ASN A 235 20.07 3.00 5.42
N PHE A 236 19.17 2.20 4.85
CA PHE A 236 18.41 1.22 5.64
C PHE A 236 19.32 0.17 6.29
N VAL A 237 20.23 -0.41 5.51
CA VAL A 237 21.19 -1.41 6.00
C VAL A 237 22.11 -0.82 7.07
N TYR A 238 22.61 0.41 6.87
CA TYR A 238 23.44 1.10 7.84
C TYR A 238 22.69 1.36 9.16
N MET A 239 21.47 1.92 9.08
CA MET A 239 20.63 2.15 10.27
C MET A 239 20.38 0.86 11.03
N ARG A 240 20.18 -0.25 10.31
CA ARG A 240 20.06 -1.58 10.93
C ARG A 240 21.36 -1.99 11.61
N LYS A 241 22.52 -1.88 10.97
CA LYS A 241 23.80 -2.29 11.57
C LYS A 241 24.08 -1.60 12.90
N ILE A 242 23.86 -0.29 13.01
CA ILE A 242 24.02 0.46 14.27
C ILE A 242 23.26 -0.22 15.41
N PHE A 243 21.95 -0.41 15.24
CA PHE A 243 21.12 -0.92 16.33
C PHE A 243 21.42 -2.38 16.72
N TYR A 244 22.02 -3.19 15.85
CA TYR A 244 22.32 -4.59 16.17
C TYR A 244 23.78 -4.84 16.54
N ASN A 245 24.71 -3.96 16.16
CA ASN A 245 26.09 -4.01 16.62
C ASN A 245 26.24 -3.38 18.02
N ASP A 246 25.50 -2.30 18.31
CA ASP A 246 25.53 -1.66 19.63
C ASP A 246 24.92 -2.53 20.74
N ASN A 247 24.07 -3.52 20.39
CA ASN A 247 23.48 -4.48 21.34
C ASN A 247 24.30 -5.76 21.52
N LYS A 248 25.51 -5.87 20.93
CA LYS A 248 26.49 -6.91 21.25
C LYS A 248 27.53 -6.46 22.30
N LEU A 249 27.41 -5.23 22.80
CA LEU A 249 28.31 -4.61 23.80
C LEU A 249 27.71 -4.54 25.21
N ILE A 250 26.65 -5.31 25.50
CA ILE A 250 26.06 -5.45 26.84
C ILE A 250 26.10 -6.92 27.25
#